data_AF-A0A3D5W9E5-F1
#
_entry.id   AF-A0A3D5W9E5-F1
#
_cell.length_a   1.000
_cell.length_b   1.000
_cell.length_c   1.000
_cell.angle_alpha   90.00
_cell.angle_beta   90.00
_cell.angle_gamma   90.00
#
_symmetry.space_group_name_H-M   'P 1'
#
loop_
_entity.id
_entity.type
_entity.pdbx_description
1 polymer ?
#
loop_
_entity_poly.entity_id
_entity_poly.type
_entity_poly.pdbx_seq_one_letter_code
_entity_poly.pdbx_strand_id
1 'polypeptide(L)'
;MGIEIADSLLMALEARVLGAGRSVLRLPLDLAALHRKLGVGEHIRIQLSPRPSRAWCAQRARDLMVGAGFQLQGRCTFRNECATMTVERIQSLSDSVGAGMQVLIVGLNPSPYSADSGIPYGRPGNRFWPAALASGLVSTDRDVDHALSSHHLGFTDLVRRTTKRADEVSQGEFEAGFGRVSRLIEWLKPGIVCFVGLSAWRSVMNRKAVPGLQAELIGRSQVYVMPHTSGLNAHCRLEDLTGHLVKVKKLARNKADR
;
A
#
# COMPACT_ATOMS: atom_id res chain seq x y z
N MET A 1 35.81 -6.03 -1.77
CA MET A 1 35.92 -7.51 -1.82
C MET A 1 34.62 -8.25 -1.46
N GLY A 2 34.16 -8.34 -0.20
CA GLY A 2 32.96 -9.15 0.12
C GLY A 2 31.65 -8.69 -0.55
N ILE A 3 31.44 -7.37 -0.66
CA ILE A 3 30.22 -6.78 -1.23
C ILE A 3 30.15 -6.98 -2.76
N GLU A 4 31.27 -6.80 -3.47
CA GLU A 4 31.33 -6.95 -4.94
C GLU A 4 31.09 -8.39 -5.40
N ILE A 5 31.52 -9.39 -4.60
CA ILE A 5 31.26 -10.81 -4.88
C ILE A 5 29.76 -11.11 -4.74
N ALA A 6 29.09 -10.53 -3.73
CA ALA A 6 27.65 -10.69 -3.55
C ALA A 6 26.84 -10.04 -4.68
N ASP A 7 27.19 -8.81 -5.10
CA ASP A 7 26.56 -8.14 -6.25
C ASP A 7 26.77 -8.94 -7.56
N SER A 8 27.95 -9.52 -7.76
CA SER A 8 28.26 -10.37 -8.93
C SER A 8 27.40 -11.65 -8.95
N LEU A 9 27.25 -12.34 -7.82
CA LEU A 9 26.36 -13.51 -7.70
C LEU A 9 24.88 -13.15 -7.91
N LEU A 10 24.43 -12.01 -7.40
CA LEU A 10 23.05 -11.53 -7.60
C LEU A 10 22.78 -11.13 -9.07
N MET A 11 23.80 -10.62 -9.78
CA MET A 11 23.75 -10.36 -11.22
C MET A 11 23.71 -11.63 -12.09
N ALA A 12 24.12 -12.79 -11.56
CA ALA A 12 24.07 -14.07 -12.26
C ALA A 12 22.69 -14.77 -12.19
N LEU A 13 21.79 -14.31 -11.32
CA LEU A 13 20.42 -14.85 -11.23
C LEU A 13 19.64 -14.60 -12.53
N GLU A 14 18.91 -15.62 -12.99
CA GLU A 14 17.94 -15.50 -14.08
C GLU A 14 16.79 -14.57 -13.66
N ALA A 15 16.41 -13.63 -14.53
CA ALA A 15 15.41 -12.63 -14.21
C ALA A 15 13.99 -13.19 -14.33
N ARG A 16 13.26 -13.27 -13.21
CA ARG A 16 11.84 -13.62 -13.23
C ARG A 16 11.05 -12.49 -13.92
N VAL A 17 10.42 -12.79 -15.05
CA VAL A 17 9.69 -11.82 -15.88
C VAL A 17 8.23 -11.68 -15.42
N LEU A 18 7.75 -10.45 -15.26
CA LEU A 18 6.37 -10.14 -14.86
C LEU A 18 5.73 -9.07 -15.73
N GLY A 19 4.42 -9.16 -15.87
CA GLY A 19 3.62 -8.22 -16.65
C GLY A 19 3.65 -8.45 -18.17
N ALA A 20 4.44 -9.40 -18.69
CA ALA A 20 4.63 -9.68 -20.13
C ALA A 20 3.36 -9.49 -20.98
N GLY A 21 3.30 -8.40 -21.75
CA GLY A 21 2.18 -8.04 -22.64
C GLY A 21 0.87 -7.60 -21.95
N ARG A 22 0.75 -7.73 -20.63
CA ARG A 22 -0.42 -7.34 -19.83
C ARG A 22 -0.33 -5.89 -19.38
N SER A 23 -1.47 -5.23 -19.22
CA SER A 23 -1.53 -3.83 -18.77
C SER A 23 -0.71 -3.60 -17.49
N VAL A 24 0.10 -2.54 -17.46
CA VAL A 24 0.86 -2.07 -16.28
C VAL A 24 0.00 -1.95 -15.01
N LEU A 25 -1.31 -1.73 -15.14
CA LEU A 25 -2.28 -1.69 -14.04
C LEU A 25 -2.49 -3.06 -13.33
N ARG A 26 -2.02 -4.18 -13.91
CA ARG A 26 -2.01 -5.51 -13.27
C ARG A 26 -0.80 -5.75 -12.38
N LEU A 27 0.30 -5.01 -12.57
CA LEU A 27 1.56 -5.26 -11.82
C LEU A 27 1.41 -5.26 -10.29
N PRO A 28 0.58 -4.42 -9.63
CA PRO A 28 0.40 -4.50 -8.18
C PRO A 28 -0.07 -5.88 -7.71
N LEU A 29 -1.05 -6.47 -8.40
CA LEU A 29 -1.58 -7.80 -8.09
C LEU A 29 -0.59 -8.91 -8.42
N ASP A 30 0.11 -8.80 -9.55
CA ASP A 30 1.17 -9.74 -9.93
C ASP A 30 2.31 -9.77 -8.89
N LEU A 31 2.69 -8.59 -8.36
CA LEU A 31 3.73 -8.45 -7.35
C LEU A 31 3.26 -8.86 -5.95
N ALA A 32 1.99 -8.63 -5.60
CA ALA A 32 1.41 -9.17 -4.37
C ALA A 32 1.35 -10.71 -4.40
N ALA A 33 0.99 -11.30 -5.55
CA ALA A 33 1.02 -12.74 -5.75
C ALA A 33 2.44 -13.32 -5.72
N LEU A 34 3.45 -12.57 -6.19
CA LEU A 34 4.86 -12.94 -6.03
C LEU A 34 5.31 -12.85 -4.57
N HIS A 35 4.99 -11.75 -3.87
CA HIS A 35 5.34 -11.54 -2.46
C HIS A 35 4.89 -12.71 -1.57
N ARG A 36 3.68 -13.24 -1.81
CA ARG A 36 3.13 -14.41 -1.08
C ARG A 36 3.83 -15.74 -1.38
N LYS A 37 4.64 -15.83 -2.44
CA LYS A 37 5.35 -17.06 -2.85
C LYS A 37 6.82 -17.10 -2.42
N LEU A 38 7.38 -15.98 -1.98
CA LEU A 38 8.80 -15.84 -1.66
C LEU A 38 9.03 -15.89 -0.14
N GLY A 39 10.16 -16.47 0.26
CA GLY A 39 10.60 -16.45 1.65
C GLY A 39 11.03 -15.06 2.12
N VAL A 40 11.00 -14.81 3.44
CA VAL A 40 11.62 -13.60 4.02
C VAL A 40 13.13 -13.68 3.81
N GLY A 41 13.74 -12.60 3.30
CA GLY A 41 15.16 -12.57 2.93
C GLY A 41 15.48 -13.22 1.58
N GLU A 42 14.50 -13.80 0.86
CA GLU A 42 14.75 -14.35 -0.48
C GLU A 42 15.13 -13.21 -1.44
N HIS A 43 16.27 -13.38 -2.10
CA HIS A 43 16.79 -12.47 -3.10
C HIS A 43 16.45 -12.98 -4.51
N ILE A 44 15.88 -12.11 -5.34
CA ILE A 44 15.56 -12.43 -6.73
C ILE A 44 15.99 -11.30 -7.67
N ARG A 45 16.34 -11.68 -8.89
CA ARG A 45 16.37 -10.75 -10.03
C ARG A 45 15.00 -10.75 -10.69
N ILE A 46 14.48 -9.56 -10.97
CA ILE A 46 13.13 -9.35 -11.51
C ILE A 46 13.19 -8.45 -12.73
N GLN A 47 12.35 -8.74 -13.73
CA GLN A 47 12.13 -7.89 -14.89
C GLN A 47 10.64 -7.60 -15.04
N LEU A 48 10.26 -6.32 -14.90
CA LEU A 48 8.91 -5.83 -15.13
C LEU A 48 8.80 -5.37 -16.58
N SER A 49 8.08 -6.13 -17.40
CA SER A 49 7.87 -5.85 -18.83
C SER A 49 6.36 -5.76 -19.16
N PRO A 50 5.61 -4.82 -18.54
CA PRO A 50 4.19 -4.65 -18.81
C PRO A 50 3.95 -4.09 -20.22
N ARG A 51 2.73 -4.25 -20.74
CA ARG A 51 2.21 -3.30 -21.74
C ARG A 51 2.09 -1.93 -21.05
N PRO A 52 2.88 -0.93 -21.49
CA PRO A 52 3.09 0.28 -20.72
C PRO A 52 1.92 1.26 -20.84
N SER A 53 2.01 2.33 -20.07
CA SER A 53 1.18 3.53 -20.20
C SER A 53 2.12 4.74 -20.19
N ARG A 54 1.64 5.93 -20.59
CA ARG A 54 2.44 7.18 -20.57
C ARG A 54 3.12 7.50 -19.23
N ALA A 55 2.66 6.91 -18.13
CA ALA A 55 3.16 7.14 -16.80
C ALA A 55 4.02 5.97 -16.26
N TRP A 56 4.28 4.94 -17.07
CA TRP A 56 5.25 3.89 -16.76
C TRP A 56 6.68 4.42 -16.92
N CYS A 57 7.51 4.24 -15.89
CA CYS A 57 8.88 4.73 -15.84
C CYS A 57 9.67 4.01 -14.74
N ALA A 58 10.98 4.22 -14.70
CA ALA A 58 11.86 3.69 -13.66
C ALA A 58 11.36 3.99 -12.23
N GLN A 59 10.88 5.21 -11.96
CA GLN A 59 10.36 5.57 -10.64
C GLN A 59 9.15 4.71 -10.25
N ARG A 60 8.22 4.47 -11.19
CA ARG A 60 7.04 3.63 -10.92
C ARG A 60 7.41 2.18 -10.66
N ALA A 61 8.39 1.65 -11.41
CA ALA A 61 8.89 0.30 -11.16
C ALA A 61 9.44 0.18 -9.72
N ARG A 62 10.22 1.16 -9.26
CA ARG A 62 10.71 1.22 -7.86
C ARG A 62 9.57 1.35 -6.84
N ASP A 63 8.63 2.26 -7.07
CA ASP A 63 7.48 2.50 -6.16
C ASP A 63 6.60 1.25 -6.01
N LEU A 64 6.43 0.47 -7.08
CA LEU A 64 5.70 -0.80 -7.10
C LEU A 64 6.43 -1.91 -6.35
N MET A 65 7.75 -2.05 -6.53
CA MET A 65 8.53 -3.05 -5.78
C MET A 65 8.50 -2.75 -4.27
N VAL A 66 8.75 -1.49 -3.88
CA VAL A 66 8.60 -1.07 -2.47
C VAL A 66 7.18 -1.35 -1.99
N GLY A 67 6.16 -0.98 -2.78
CA GLY A 67 4.74 -1.23 -2.47
C GLY A 67 4.36 -2.69 -2.27
N ALA A 68 5.00 -3.59 -3.02
CA ALA A 68 4.84 -5.03 -2.87
C ALA A 68 5.75 -5.65 -1.77
N GLY A 69 6.35 -4.84 -0.89
CA GLY A 69 7.13 -5.34 0.24
C GLY A 69 8.52 -5.86 -0.14
N PHE A 70 9.14 -5.25 -1.17
CA PHE A 70 10.50 -5.56 -1.60
C PHE A 70 11.47 -4.41 -1.33
N GLN A 71 12.67 -4.75 -0.86
CA GLN A 71 13.80 -3.83 -0.78
C GLN A 71 14.66 -3.98 -2.03
N LEU A 72 15.08 -2.87 -2.63
CA LEU A 72 15.96 -2.89 -3.81
C LEU A 72 17.41 -3.11 -3.39
N GLN A 73 18.05 -4.08 -4.03
CA GLN A 73 19.48 -4.32 -3.92
C GLN A 73 20.16 -3.69 -5.14
N GLY A 74 20.71 -2.49 -4.95
CA GLY A 74 21.36 -1.71 -6.00
C GLY A 74 20.41 -0.93 -6.93
N ARG A 75 20.76 -0.82 -8.22
CA ARG A 75 20.11 0.09 -9.18
C ARG A 75 19.00 -0.60 -9.98
N CYS A 76 17.87 0.09 -10.12
CA CYS A 76 16.86 -0.23 -11.13
C CYS A 76 17.34 0.26 -12.51
N THR A 77 17.55 -0.66 -13.45
CA THR A 77 17.80 -0.34 -14.86
C THR A 77 16.48 -0.25 -15.61
N PHE A 78 16.32 0.75 -16.48
CA PHE A 78 15.12 0.91 -17.30
C PHE A 78 15.52 1.10 -18.77
N ARG A 79 15.16 0.15 -19.63
CA ARG A 79 15.46 0.16 -21.08
C ARG A 79 14.34 -0.54 -21.83
N ASN A 80 13.98 -0.05 -23.02
CA ASN A 80 12.93 -0.62 -23.88
C ASN A 80 11.64 -0.93 -23.11
N GLU A 81 11.21 0.05 -22.29
CA GLU A 81 10.02 -0.03 -21.42
C GLU A 81 10.03 -1.18 -20.38
N CYS A 82 11.15 -1.87 -20.23
CA CYS A 82 11.37 -2.92 -19.22
C CYS A 82 12.19 -2.36 -18.05
N ALA A 83 11.78 -2.70 -16.83
CA ALA A 83 12.50 -2.35 -15.60
C ALA A 83 13.13 -3.60 -14.97
N THR A 84 14.45 -3.65 -14.87
CA THR A 84 15.19 -4.80 -14.33
C THR A 84 15.97 -4.40 -13.08
N MET A 85 15.84 -5.19 -12.02
CA MET A 85 16.49 -4.93 -10.73
C MET A 85 16.66 -6.22 -9.92
N THR A 86 17.53 -6.18 -8.93
CA THR A 86 17.60 -7.20 -7.86
C THR A 86 16.83 -6.68 -6.65
N VAL A 87 16.08 -7.56 -6.00
CA VAL A 87 15.32 -7.25 -4.78
C VAL A 87 15.43 -8.35 -3.74
N GLU A 88 15.22 -7.96 -2.48
CA GLU A 88 14.99 -8.84 -1.34
C GLU A 88 13.53 -8.73 -0.88
N ARG A 89 12.88 -9.85 -0.55
CA ARG A 89 11.57 -9.85 0.13
C ARG A 89 11.77 -9.56 1.63
N ILE A 90 11.45 -8.35 2.07
CA ILE A 90 11.50 -7.95 3.49
C ILE A 90 10.23 -8.36 4.26
N GLN A 91 10.30 -8.49 5.60
CA GLN A 91 9.08 -8.65 6.40
C GLN A 91 8.18 -7.42 6.23
N SER A 92 7.04 -7.63 5.59
CA SER A 92 6.14 -6.59 5.12
C SER A 92 4.79 -7.19 4.72
N LEU A 93 3.83 -6.33 4.40
CA LEU A 93 2.56 -6.65 3.77
C LEU A 93 2.51 -5.95 2.40
N SER A 94 2.27 -6.68 1.31
CA SER A 94 2.16 -6.11 -0.03
C SER A 94 0.92 -5.24 -0.23
N ASP A 95 1.01 -4.22 -1.08
CA ASP A 95 -0.14 -3.44 -1.57
C ASP A 95 -1.23 -4.35 -2.19
N SER A 96 -2.49 -4.12 -1.80
CA SER A 96 -3.66 -4.63 -2.51
C SER A 96 -4.37 -3.46 -3.19
N VAL A 97 -3.97 -3.17 -4.42
CA VAL A 97 -4.46 -1.99 -5.16
C VAL A 97 -4.67 -2.31 -6.63
N GLY A 98 -5.56 -1.56 -7.28
CA GLY A 98 -5.88 -1.74 -8.70
C GLY A 98 -6.45 -0.49 -9.34
N ALA A 99 -6.78 -0.58 -10.64
CA ALA A 99 -7.55 0.45 -11.32
C ALA A 99 -9.02 0.41 -10.88
N GLY A 100 -9.69 1.57 -10.89
CA GLY A 100 -11.12 1.65 -10.55
C GLY A 100 -11.46 1.56 -9.06
N MET A 101 -10.46 1.69 -8.17
CA MET A 101 -10.71 1.76 -6.71
C MET A 101 -11.62 2.95 -6.38
N GLN A 102 -12.63 2.70 -5.56
CA GLN A 102 -13.49 3.76 -5.02
C GLN A 102 -12.94 4.30 -3.70
N VAL A 103 -12.30 3.44 -2.91
CA VAL A 103 -11.67 3.79 -1.64
C VAL A 103 -10.27 3.18 -1.59
N LEU A 104 -9.27 3.97 -1.22
CA LEU A 104 -7.95 3.48 -0.82
C LEU A 104 -7.74 3.73 0.67
N ILE A 105 -7.55 2.66 1.44
CA ILE A 105 -7.14 2.74 2.85
C ILE A 105 -5.62 2.86 2.91
N VAL A 106 -5.13 3.85 3.65
CA VAL A 106 -3.70 4.12 3.87
C VAL A 106 -3.40 3.97 5.36
N GLY A 107 -2.67 2.91 5.72
CA GLY A 107 -2.14 2.72 7.06
C GLY A 107 -0.77 3.35 7.26
N LEU A 108 -0.25 3.20 8.48
CA LEU A 108 1.07 3.70 8.88
C LEU A 108 2.16 2.77 8.35
N ASN A 109 2.18 1.55 8.88
CA ASN A 109 3.09 0.47 8.53
C ASN A 109 2.56 -0.90 9.02
N PRO A 110 3.03 -2.03 8.47
CA PRO A 110 2.59 -3.36 8.91
C PRO A 110 3.05 -3.70 10.33
N SER A 111 2.17 -4.25 11.14
CA SER A 111 2.58 -5.03 12.34
C SER A 111 3.05 -6.43 11.93
N PRO A 112 3.86 -7.15 12.74
CA PRO A 112 4.33 -8.50 12.41
C PRO A 112 3.18 -9.43 12.05
N TYR A 113 2.13 -9.45 12.88
CA TYR A 113 0.92 -10.22 12.60
C TYR A 113 0.31 -9.93 11.21
N SER A 114 0.28 -8.66 10.78
CA SER A 114 -0.32 -8.28 9.48
C SER A 114 0.60 -8.64 8.30
N ALA A 115 1.91 -8.57 8.50
CA ALA A 115 2.92 -9.00 7.53
C ALA A 115 2.97 -10.53 7.36
N ASP A 116 2.79 -11.27 8.47
CA ASP A 116 2.86 -12.73 8.47
C ASP A 116 1.55 -13.38 8.00
N SER A 117 0.39 -12.76 8.32
CA SER A 117 -0.93 -13.25 7.86
C SER A 117 -1.34 -12.76 6.47
N GLY A 118 -0.67 -11.75 5.91
CA GLY A 118 -1.08 -11.11 4.65
C GLY A 118 -2.35 -10.25 4.75
N ILE A 119 -2.85 -9.96 5.96
CA ILE A 119 -4.11 -9.25 6.19
C ILE A 119 -3.83 -7.87 6.82
N PRO A 120 -4.15 -6.74 6.15
CA PRO A 120 -4.02 -5.41 6.72
C PRO A 120 -4.93 -5.30 7.94
N TYR A 121 -4.45 -4.72 9.04
CA TYR A 121 -5.19 -4.64 10.30
C TYR A 121 -5.64 -6.00 10.87
N GLY A 122 -4.98 -7.12 10.50
CA GLY A 122 -5.47 -8.48 10.80
C GLY A 122 -5.51 -8.85 12.29
N ARG A 123 -4.61 -8.27 13.10
CA ARG A 123 -4.39 -8.66 14.52
C ARG A 123 -5.70 -8.69 15.33
N PRO A 124 -5.96 -9.75 16.12
CA PRO A 124 -7.05 -9.76 17.09
C PRO A 124 -7.07 -8.50 17.97
N GLY A 125 -8.26 -7.93 18.15
CA GLY A 125 -8.44 -6.64 18.84
C GLY A 125 -8.18 -5.39 17.99
N ASN A 126 -7.73 -5.49 16.73
CA ASN A 126 -7.88 -4.38 15.79
C ASN A 126 -9.35 -4.30 15.32
N ARG A 127 -9.90 -3.10 15.28
CA ARG A 127 -11.33 -2.83 15.04
C ARG A 127 -11.64 -2.35 13.62
N PHE A 128 -10.66 -2.31 12.71
CA PHE A 128 -10.88 -1.92 11.32
C PHE A 128 -11.92 -2.81 10.64
N TRP A 129 -11.71 -4.13 10.63
CA TRP A 129 -12.60 -5.05 9.92
C TRP A 129 -14.02 -5.12 10.51
N PRO A 130 -14.22 -5.20 11.85
CA PRO A 130 -15.55 -5.05 12.45
C PRO A 130 -16.25 -3.73 12.06
N ALA A 131 -15.54 -2.60 12.01
CA ALA A 131 -16.11 -1.32 11.58
C ALA A 131 -16.40 -1.28 10.07
N ALA A 132 -15.58 -1.93 9.25
CA ALA A 132 -15.76 -2.02 7.80
C ALA A 132 -16.98 -2.90 7.45
N LEU A 133 -17.21 -3.98 8.19
CA LEU A 133 -18.43 -4.80 8.09
C LEU A 133 -19.66 -4.02 8.57
N ALA A 134 -19.60 -3.39 9.75
CA ALA A 134 -20.74 -2.65 10.31
C ALA A 134 -21.15 -1.41 9.47
N SER A 135 -20.21 -0.81 8.74
CA SER A 135 -20.49 0.25 7.75
C SER A 135 -20.92 -0.29 6.36
N GLY A 136 -20.82 -1.60 6.16
CA GLY A 136 -20.96 -2.28 4.89
C GLY A 136 -19.95 -1.80 3.84
N LEU A 137 -18.79 -1.30 4.25
CA LEU A 137 -17.67 -0.96 3.35
C LEU A 137 -17.04 -2.24 2.77
N VAL A 138 -17.19 -3.37 3.47
CA VAL A 138 -16.95 -4.73 2.97
C VAL A 138 -18.12 -5.63 3.38
N SER A 139 -18.27 -6.78 2.72
CA SER A 139 -19.27 -7.81 3.05
C SER A 139 -18.71 -9.05 3.75
N THR A 140 -17.38 -9.19 3.78
CA THR A 140 -16.67 -10.42 4.20
C THR A 140 -15.55 -10.02 5.15
N ASP A 141 -15.40 -10.71 6.28
CA ASP A 141 -14.32 -10.41 7.24
C ASP A 141 -12.96 -10.77 6.65
N ARG A 142 -12.00 -9.86 6.73
CA ARG A 142 -10.57 -10.05 6.40
C ARG A 142 -10.24 -10.55 4.99
N ASP A 143 -11.21 -10.64 4.08
CA ASP A 143 -10.98 -11.00 2.68
C ASP A 143 -10.52 -9.78 1.87
N VAL A 144 -9.21 -9.67 1.71
CA VAL A 144 -8.53 -8.55 1.03
C VAL A 144 -8.77 -8.57 -0.47
N ASP A 145 -8.82 -9.75 -1.08
CA ASP A 145 -8.99 -9.91 -2.53
C ASP A 145 -10.46 -9.65 -2.92
N HIS A 146 -11.44 -10.08 -2.09
CA HIS A 146 -12.87 -9.72 -2.24
C HIS A 146 -13.14 -8.24 -1.95
N ALA A 147 -12.47 -7.64 -0.96
CA ALA A 147 -12.57 -6.20 -0.70
C ALA A 147 -12.15 -5.37 -1.93
N LEU A 148 -11.05 -5.72 -2.59
CA LEU A 148 -10.59 -5.02 -3.78
C LEU A 148 -11.47 -5.31 -5.01
N SER A 149 -11.86 -6.56 -5.24
CA SER A 149 -12.59 -6.97 -6.45
C SER A 149 -14.08 -6.66 -6.42
N SER A 150 -14.75 -6.83 -5.27
CA SER A 150 -16.20 -6.67 -5.12
C SER A 150 -16.62 -5.32 -4.51
N HIS A 151 -15.76 -4.69 -3.71
CA HIS A 151 -16.05 -3.40 -3.05
C HIS A 151 -15.18 -2.24 -3.53
N HIS A 152 -14.26 -2.49 -4.48
CA HIS A 152 -13.30 -1.50 -4.98
C HIS A 152 -12.47 -0.83 -3.87
N LEU A 153 -12.20 -1.58 -2.80
CA LEU A 153 -11.49 -1.15 -1.60
C LEU A 153 -10.04 -1.64 -1.63
N GLY A 154 -9.10 -0.72 -1.85
CA GLY A 154 -7.67 -1.01 -1.82
C GLY A 154 -7.01 -0.73 -0.47
N PHE A 155 -5.83 -1.30 -0.26
CA PHE A 155 -5.01 -1.18 0.93
C PHE A 155 -3.55 -0.90 0.60
N THR A 156 -2.98 0.11 1.25
CA THR A 156 -1.55 0.42 1.27
C THR A 156 -1.12 0.88 2.66
N ASP A 157 0.17 0.83 2.95
CA ASP A 157 0.79 1.50 4.10
C ASP A 157 1.77 2.57 3.59
N LEU A 158 1.96 3.66 4.34
CA LEU A 158 3.00 4.64 4.00
C LEU A 158 4.38 3.99 4.01
N VAL A 159 4.71 3.29 5.10
CA VAL A 159 6.00 2.66 5.33
C VAL A 159 5.86 1.15 5.26
N ARG A 160 6.74 0.53 4.48
CA ARG A 160 6.70 -0.91 4.18
C ARG A 160 7.48 -1.78 5.17
N ARG A 161 8.33 -1.18 5.99
CA ARG A 161 9.06 -1.88 7.06
C ARG A 161 8.09 -2.28 8.18
N THR A 162 8.07 -3.56 8.51
CA THR A 162 7.34 -4.07 9.68
C THR A 162 7.97 -3.56 10.98
N THR A 163 7.15 -3.08 11.93
CA THR A 163 7.59 -2.73 13.29
C THR A 163 6.59 -3.24 14.33
N LYS A 164 7.04 -3.43 15.59
CA LYS A 164 6.15 -3.89 16.67
C LYS A 164 5.23 -2.76 17.14
N ARG A 165 5.69 -1.51 17.05
CA ARG A 165 4.99 -0.28 17.42
C ARG A 165 5.16 0.77 16.32
N ALA A 166 4.12 1.56 16.07
CA ALA A 166 4.14 2.58 15.03
C ALA A 166 5.05 3.80 15.33
N ASP A 167 5.50 3.96 16.58
CA ASP A 167 6.47 4.99 16.98
C ASP A 167 7.93 4.60 16.69
N GLU A 168 8.19 3.37 16.23
CA GLU A 168 9.48 2.95 15.67
C GLU A 168 9.70 3.42 14.22
N VAL A 169 8.72 4.09 13.62
CA VAL A 169 8.79 4.63 12.25
C VAL A 169 9.22 6.09 12.29
N SER A 170 10.32 6.40 11.61
CA SER A 170 10.90 7.75 11.60
C SER A 170 10.10 8.72 10.70
N GLN A 171 10.25 10.03 10.98
CA GLN A 171 9.66 11.08 10.13
C GLN A 171 10.11 10.96 8.66
N GLY A 172 11.40 10.71 8.42
CA GLY A 172 11.93 10.54 7.06
C GLY A 172 11.35 9.34 6.32
N GLU A 173 11.05 8.24 7.02
CA GLU A 173 10.32 7.12 6.43
C GLU A 173 8.87 7.50 6.08
N PHE A 174 8.17 8.26 6.94
CA PHE A 174 6.82 8.76 6.61
C PHE A 174 6.83 9.71 5.41
N GLU A 175 7.81 10.62 5.30
CA GLU A 175 7.96 11.54 4.17
C GLU A 175 8.23 10.80 2.84
N ALA A 176 9.18 9.86 2.86
CA ALA A 176 9.48 9.01 1.69
C ALA A 176 8.28 8.12 1.30
N GLY A 177 7.61 7.54 2.30
CA GLY A 177 6.38 6.76 2.14
C GLY A 177 5.22 7.58 1.57
N PHE A 178 5.04 8.82 2.04
CA PHE A 178 4.03 9.74 1.55
C PHE A 178 4.28 10.15 0.09
N GLY A 179 5.53 10.39 -0.29
CA GLY A 179 5.90 10.61 -1.69
C GLY A 179 5.54 9.42 -2.58
N ARG A 180 5.84 8.18 -2.15
CA ARG A 180 5.48 6.94 -2.85
C ARG A 180 3.97 6.78 -3.00
N VAL A 181 3.23 6.90 -1.90
CA VAL A 181 1.78 6.73 -1.87
C VAL A 181 1.06 7.84 -2.65
N SER A 182 1.56 9.07 -2.64
CA SER A 182 1.01 10.15 -3.46
C SER A 182 1.11 9.87 -4.96
N ARG A 183 2.27 9.39 -5.44
CA ARG A 183 2.44 8.96 -6.85
C ARG A 183 1.56 7.76 -7.21
N LEU A 184 1.29 6.86 -6.26
CA LEU A 184 0.35 5.75 -6.43
C LEU A 184 -1.09 6.25 -6.58
N ILE A 185 -1.51 7.20 -5.73
CA ILE A 185 -2.83 7.84 -5.75
C ILE A 185 -3.06 8.63 -7.04
N GLU A 186 -2.08 9.42 -7.49
CA GLU A 186 -2.16 10.18 -8.74
C GLU A 186 -2.30 9.28 -9.98
N TRP A 187 -1.71 8.09 -9.94
CA TRP A 187 -1.77 7.13 -11.02
C TRP A 187 -3.08 6.33 -11.03
N LEU A 188 -3.44 5.70 -9.90
CA LEU A 188 -4.62 4.83 -9.80
C LEU A 188 -5.93 5.60 -9.59
N LYS A 189 -5.84 6.86 -9.15
CA LYS A 189 -6.94 7.84 -9.03
C LYS A 189 -8.16 7.31 -8.27
N PRO A 190 -7.99 6.83 -7.03
CA PRO A 190 -9.12 6.36 -6.23
C PRO A 190 -10.20 7.45 -6.06
N GLY A 191 -11.43 7.03 -5.80
CA GLY A 191 -12.53 7.94 -5.45
C GLY A 191 -12.15 8.81 -4.24
N ILE A 192 -11.83 8.16 -3.13
CA ILE A 192 -11.36 8.80 -1.89
C ILE A 192 -10.20 8.01 -1.27
N VAL A 193 -9.31 8.71 -0.59
CA VAL A 193 -8.20 8.13 0.18
C VAL A 193 -8.49 8.31 1.66
N CYS A 194 -8.44 7.24 2.46
CA CYS A 194 -8.67 7.28 3.90
C CYS A 194 -7.40 6.90 4.66
N PHE A 195 -6.79 7.86 5.34
CA PHE A 195 -5.65 7.63 6.23
C PHE A 195 -6.14 7.16 7.61
N VAL A 196 -5.61 6.04 8.09
CA VAL A 196 -5.95 5.44 9.39
C VAL A 196 -4.86 5.79 10.41
N GLY A 197 -5.21 6.67 11.35
CA GLY A 197 -4.27 7.26 12.30
C GLY A 197 -3.79 8.64 11.84
N LEU A 198 -3.87 9.61 12.74
CA LEU A 198 -3.58 11.02 12.42
C LEU A 198 -2.08 11.35 12.42
N SER A 199 -1.23 10.51 13.02
CA SER A 199 0.19 10.82 13.26
C SER A 199 0.96 11.10 11.97
N ALA A 200 0.92 10.19 11.00
CA ALA A 200 1.63 10.39 9.74
C ALA A 200 1.06 11.56 8.93
N TRP A 201 -0.27 11.68 8.79
CA TRP A 201 -0.89 12.81 8.10
C TRP A 201 -0.53 14.17 8.73
N ARG A 202 -0.48 14.24 10.06
CA ARG A 202 -0.01 15.43 10.80
C ARG A 202 1.48 15.70 10.61
N SER A 203 2.29 14.67 10.38
CA SER A 203 3.73 14.78 10.14
C SER A 203 4.05 15.28 8.73
N VAL A 204 3.31 14.83 7.71
CA VAL A 204 3.68 15.06 6.29
C VAL A 204 2.83 16.08 5.55
N MET A 205 1.65 16.47 6.08
CA MET A 205 0.75 17.43 5.43
C MET A 205 0.24 18.52 6.37
N ASN A 206 -0.51 18.16 7.42
CA ASN A 206 -1.21 19.16 8.24
C ASN A 206 -1.15 18.82 9.74
N ARG A 207 -0.20 19.45 10.44
CA ARG A 207 0.05 19.26 11.88
C ARG A 207 -1.16 19.50 12.78
N LYS A 208 -2.15 20.27 12.34
CA LYS A 208 -3.39 20.59 13.07
C LYS A 208 -4.60 19.76 12.63
N ALA A 209 -4.44 18.82 11.71
CA ALA A 209 -5.53 17.99 11.17
C ALA A 209 -6.35 17.29 12.27
N VAL A 210 -7.66 17.25 12.07
CA VAL A 210 -8.64 16.54 12.91
C VAL A 210 -9.32 15.42 12.11
N PRO A 211 -9.94 14.41 12.75
CA PRO A 211 -10.62 13.34 12.04
C PRO A 211 -11.78 13.86 11.17
N GLY A 212 -11.83 13.47 9.90
CA GLY A 212 -12.82 13.95 8.94
C GLY A 212 -12.29 14.09 7.52
N LEU A 213 -13.09 14.70 6.66
CA LEU A 213 -12.67 15.16 5.33
C LEU A 213 -11.67 16.30 5.50
N GLN A 214 -10.57 16.25 4.77
CA GLN A 214 -9.52 17.28 4.76
C GLN A 214 -9.74 18.26 3.59
N ALA A 215 -9.14 19.44 3.66
CA ALA A 215 -9.21 20.43 2.58
C ALA A 215 -8.23 20.09 1.44
N GLU A 216 -7.14 19.40 1.79
CA GLU A 216 -6.07 18.98 0.92
C GLU A 216 -6.50 17.78 0.05
N LEU A 217 -6.10 17.82 -1.22
CA LEU A 217 -6.28 16.72 -2.17
C LEU A 217 -4.94 16.07 -2.49
N ILE A 218 -4.96 14.79 -2.87
CA ILE A 218 -3.81 14.12 -3.50
C ILE A 218 -4.18 13.81 -4.95
N GLY A 219 -3.58 14.54 -5.88
CA GLY A 219 -4.00 14.56 -7.28
C GLY A 219 -5.46 15.00 -7.43
N ARG A 220 -6.34 14.05 -7.81
CA ARG A 220 -7.80 14.25 -7.92
C ARG A 220 -8.60 13.52 -6.84
N SER A 221 -7.93 13.03 -5.81
CA SER A 221 -8.54 12.20 -4.76
C SER A 221 -8.82 13.05 -3.52
N GLN A 222 -10.05 12.98 -3.02
CA GLN A 222 -10.37 13.56 -1.71
C GLN A 222 -9.61 12.80 -0.63
N VAL A 223 -9.21 13.51 0.43
CA VAL A 223 -8.54 12.90 1.59
C VAL A 223 -9.47 12.91 2.79
N TYR A 224 -9.63 11.74 3.40
CA TYR A 224 -10.25 11.55 4.70
C TYR A 224 -9.19 11.04 5.68
N VAL A 225 -9.30 11.46 6.94
CA VAL A 225 -8.43 10.96 8.02
C VAL A 225 -9.31 10.47 9.16
N MET A 226 -9.04 9.28 9.68
CA MET A 226 -9.79 8.68 10.79
C MET A 226 -8.87 8.25 11.94
N PRO A 227 -9.40 8.07 13.17
CA PRO A 227 -8.62 7.60 14.31
C PRO A 227 -7.99 6.23 14.07
N HIS A 228 -6.94 5.92 14.82
CA HIS A 228 -6.26 4.63 14.71
C HIS A 228 -7.15 3.49 15.25
N THR A 229 -7.21 2.38 14.51
CA THR A 229 -8.17 1.27 14.71
C THR A 229 -7.75 0.21 15.73
N SER A 230 -6.50 0.28 16.22
CA SER A 230 -6.02 -0.62 17.28
C SER A 230 -6.92 -0.57 18.53
N GLY A 231 -7.15 -1.72 19.17
CA GLY A 231 -7.82 -1.81 20.46
C GLY A 231 -7.10 -1.09 21.59
N LEU A 232 -5.80 -0.79 21.45
CA LEU A 232 -5.04 0.04 22.39
C LEU A 232 -5.47 1.52 22.38
N ASN A 233 -6.19 1.97 21.34
CA ASN A 233 -6.76 3.32 21.29
C ASN A 233 -8.08 3.36 22.07
N ALA A 234 -7.99 3.57 23.39
CA ALA A 234 -9.15 3.62 24.28
C ALA A 234 -10.11 4.81 24.00
N HIS A 235 -9.63 5.87 23.34
CA HIS A 235 -10.40 7.10 23.10
C HIS A 235 -11.40 7.03 21.93
N CYS A 236 -11.48 5.91 21.23
CA CYS A 236 -12.37 5.75 20.07
C CYS A 236 -13.05 4.39 20.17
N ARG A 237 -14.38 4.37 20.07
CA ARG A 237 -15.22 3.16 20.17
C ARG A 237 -15.40 2.52 18.79
N LEU A 238 -15.96 1.30 18.75
CA LEU A 238 -16.26 0.63 17.47
C LEU A 238 -17.30 1.42 16.66
N GLU A 239 -18.28 2.01 17.36
CA GLU A 239 -19.34 2.83 16.76
C GLU A 239 -18.75 4.08 16.06
N ASP A 240 -17.77 4.74 16.67
CA ASP A 240 -17.09 5.92 16.11
C ASP A 240 -16.33 5.57 14.81
N LEU A 241 -15.55 4.48 14.85
CA LEU A 241 -14.82 3.98 13.68
C LEU A 241 -15.78 3.60 12.55
N THR A 242 -16.91 2.98 12.89
CA THR A 242 -17.99 2.65 11.94
C THR A 242 -18.57 3.92 11.32
N GLY A 243 -18.84 4.95 12.12
CA GLY A 243 -19.34 6.25 11.66
C GLY A 243 -18.37 6.97 10.71
N HIS A 244 -17.05 6.84 10.93
CA HIS A 244 -16.04 7.32 9.98
C HIS A 244 -16.10 6.56 8.65
N LEU A 245 -16.15 5.22 8.66
CA LEU A 245 -16.20 4.42 7.44
C LEU A 245 -17.52 4.58 6.65
N VAL A 246 -18.65 4.81 7.33
CA VAL A 246 -19.92 5.21 6.69
C VAL A 246 -19.76 6.54 5.94
N LYS A 247 -19.06 7.53 6.52
CA LYS A 247 -18.78 8.82 5.84
C LYS A 247 -17.89 8.62 4.61
N VAL A 248 -16.83 7.82 4.72
CA VAL A 248 -15.95 7.46 3.59
C VAL A 248 -16.73 6.79 2.45
N LYS A 249 -17.56 5.79 2.77
CA LYS A 249 -18.41 5.07 1.80
C LYS A 249 -19.40 6.00 1.08
N LYS A 250 -20.01 6.95 1.79
CA LYS A 250 -20.90 7.96 1.18
C LYS A 250 -20.16 8.89 0.22
N LEU A 251 -18.98 9.38 0.62
CA LEU A 251 -18.17 10.27 -0.23
C LEU A 251 -17.67 9.56 -1.50
N ALA A 252 -17.30 8.28 -1.40
CA ALA A 252 -16.90 7.47 -2.55
C ALA A 252 -18.02 7.33 -3.60
N ARG A 253 -19.25 7.00 -3.17
CA ARG A 253 -20.43 6.88 -4.07
C ARG A 253 -20.72 8.17 -4.83
N ASN A 254 -20.75 9.31 -4.13
CA ASN A 254 -21.01 10.63 -4.71
C ASN A 254 -20.01 11.06 -5.82
N LYS A 255 -18.89 10.34 -5.98
CA LYS A 255 -17.89 10.55 -7.04
C LYS A 255 -17.92 9.48 -8.13
N ALA A 256 -18.54 8.31 -7.87
CA ALA A 256 -18.83 7.31 -8.91
C ALA A 256 -20.02 7.73 -9.78
N ASP A 257 -20.96 8.50 -9.22
CA ASP A 257 -22.14 9.02 -9.90
C ASP A 257 -21.88 10.34 -10.68
N ARG A 258 -20.61 10.66 -11.01
CA ARG A 258 -20.16 11.90 -11.67
C ARG A 258 -19.12 11.66 -12.76
#